data_AF-A0A6P5Y9P4-F1
#
_entry.id   AF-A0A6P5Y9P4-F1
#
_cell.length_a   1.000
_cell.length_b   1.000
_cell.length_c   1.000
_cell.angle_alpha   90.00
_cell.angle_beta   90.00
_cell.angle_gamma   90.00
#
_symmetry.space_group_name_H-M   'P 1'
#
loop_
_entity.id
_entity.type
_entity.pdbx_description
1 polymer ?
#
loop_
_entity_poly.entity_id
_entity_poly.type
_entity_poly.pdbx_seq_one_letter_code
_entity_poly.pdbx_strand_id
1 'polypeptide(L)'
;MMATVKFRFSQNVPMFPSHSQLGHVHYHRRFFSWYAKQFQTTSQARASVSGGSSNSQGNAFLVPGATVATLLMLGVLHARRLYDDKKVEEAREKGIEFEFRPDVKATFLRMLPLRSISRVWGFLTNLEVPVWLRPHVYRAWARAYHSNLEEAALPLEEYASLRDFFVRTLREGCRPIDPDPYSLVSPVDGTILRFGELEDAGAMIEQVKGFSYSVTSLLGSHSLLSMIAEKNTQHKSSNIEQESTQREKSKKSWWWISLASPKVRETVSECPMKGLYYCVIYLKPGDYHRIHSPVDWNVLVRRHFSGRLFPLNERATRTIRSLYVENERVVLEGLWQQGFMAIAAIGATNIGSIELFIEPELRTNRPRKKLLPTEPPEDRVYEPEGVGVMLKKGDGLAAFNMGSTVVLVFQAPTSKSPKNTDASKFRFSIRRGDRIRVGQALGRWHDS
;
A
#
# COMPACT_ATOMS: atom_id res chain seq x y z
N MET A 1 41.60 -16.94 -58.96
CA MET A 1 40.62 -16.02 -59.56
C MET A 1 39.47 -15.85 -58.60
N MET A 2 39.40 -14.68 -57.96
CA MET A 2 38.35 -14.30 -57.01
C MET A 2 37.03 -14.05 -57.76
N ALA A 3 35.93 -14.64 -57.29
CA ALA A 3 34.58 -14.26 -57.69
C ALA A 3 33.88 -13.64 -56.48
N THR A 4 33.72 -12.34 -56.56
CA THR A 4 33.17 -11.42 -55.56
C THR A 4 31.65 -11.52 -55.54
N VAL A 5 31.06 -11.94 -54.42
CA VAL A 5 29.61 -11.85 -54.20
C VAL A 5 29.30 -10.51 -53.56
N LYS A 6 28.79 -9.58 -54.38
CA LYS A 6 28.30 -8.26 -53.96
C LYS A 6 26.91 -8.40 -53.32
N PHE A 7 26.82 -8.15 -52.02
CA PHE A 7 25.55 -7.80 -51.36
C PHE A 7 25.18 -6.35 -51.72
N ARG A 8 24.06 -6.15 -52.40
CA ARG A 8 23.44 -4.82 -52.59
C ARG A 8 22.42 -4.58 -51.48
N PHE A 9 22.71 -3.58 -50.65
CA PHE A 9 21.74 -2.88 -49.82
C PHE A 9 20.69 -2.21 -50.72
N SER A 10 19.41 -2.32 -50.34
CA SER A 10 18.37 -1.37 -50.76
C SER A 10 17.81 -0.71 -49.51
N GLN A 11 18.29 0.50 -49.25
CA GLN A 11 17.61 1.47 -48.40
C GLN A 11 16.30 1.86 -49.09
N ASN A 12 15.20 1.88 -48.34
CA ASN A 12 14.12 2.85 -48.52
C ASN A 12 13.28 2.88 -47.24
N VAL A 13 13.60 3.87 -46.41
CA VAL A 13 12.79 4.39 -45.33
C VAL A 13 11.71 5.30 -45.93
N PRO A 14 10.49 5.30 -45.40
CA PRO A 14 9.74 6.54 -45.34
C PRO A 14 9.45 6.95 -43.89
N MET A 15 9.82 8.20 -43.63
CA MET A 15 9.60 8.99 -42.43
C MET A 15 8.18 9.62 -42.43
N PHE A 16 7.50 9.50 -41.27
CA PHE A 16 6.49 10.41 -40.69
C PHE A 16 5.15 10.68 -41.44
N PRO A 17 4.07 11.18 -40.78
CA PRO A 17 3.97 11.72 -39.41
C PRO A 17 2.84 11.18 -38.51
N SER A 18 2.96 11.50 -37.24
CA SER A 18 1.93 11.46 -36.20
C SER A 18 0.75 12.39 -36.52
N HIS A 19 -0.46 11.86 -36.49
CA HIS A 19 -1.66 12.65 -36.20
C HIS A 19 -2.63 11.83 -35.35
N SER A 20 -2.91 12.38 -34.17
CA SER A 20 -4.01 12.03 -33.29
C SER A 20 -5.34 12.49 -33.90
N GLN A 21 -6.29 11.57 -34.02
CA GLN A 21 -7.72 11.85 -34.15
C GLN A 21 -8.42 10.86 -33.20
N LEU A 22 -8.92 11.29 -32.03
CA LEU A 22 -10.27 11.83 -31.83
C LEU A 22 -11.34 11.13 -32.69
N GLY A 23 -11.92 10.07 -32.11
CA GLY A 23 -13.16 9.44 -32.56
C GLY A 23 -14.19 9.43 -31.41
N HIS A 24 -15.20 10.29 -31.58
CA HIS A 24 -16.42 10.53 -30.78
C HIS A 24 -17.06 9.27 -30.14
N VAL A 25 -17.45 9.29 -28.86
CA VAL A 25 -18.73 9.81 -28.32
C VAL A 25 -19.96 9.34 -29.10
N HIS A 26 -20.68 8.36 -28.55
CA HIS A 26 -22.15 8.33 -28.53
C HIS A 26 -22.70 7.15 -27.70
N TYR A 27 -22.53 7.17 -26.38
CA TYR A 27 -23.42 6.44 -25.47
C TYR A 27 -23.40 7.20 -24.13
N HIS A 28 -24.58 7.65 -23.67
CA HIS A 28 -24.86 8.35 -22.40
C HIS A 28 -25.53 9.73 -22.48
N ARG A 29 -26.36 9.97 -23.50
CA ARG A 29 -27.41 11.02 -23.41
C ARG A 29 -28.75 10.55 -22.82
N ARG A 30 -28.85 9.28 -22.36
CA ARG A 30 -30.12 8.68 -21.90
C ARG A 30 -30.32 8.53 -20.37
N PHE A 31 -29.31 8.82 -19.54
CA PHE A 31 -29.46 8.72 -18.08
C PHE A 31 -29.77 10.05 -17.37
N PHE A 32 -29.53 11.19 -18.02
CA PHE A 32 -29.80 12.51 -17.44
C PHE A 32 -31.26 12.97 -17.58
N SER A 33 -32.05 12.39 -18.50
CA SER A 33 -33.45 12.80 -18.72
C SER A 33 -34.44 12.21 -17.71
N TRP A 34 -34.07 11.18 -16.96
CA TRP A 34 -34.96 10.57 -15.95
C TRP A 34 -34.94 11.35 -14.63
N TYR A 35 -33.77 11.77 -14.16
CA TYR A 35 -33.64 12.56 -12.93
C TYR A 35 -34.15 14.00 -13.08
N ALA A 36 -34.02 14.62 -14.25
CA ALA A 36 -34.52 15.98 -14.50
C ALA A 36 -36.06 16.07 -14.55
N LYS A 37 -36.76 14.95 -14.79
CA LYS A 37 -38.24 14.92 -14.88
C LYS A 37 -38.93 14.70 -13.53
N GLN A 38 -38.20 14.28 -12.49
CA GLN A 38 -38.75 14.02 -11.16
C GLN A 38 -38.75 15.25 -10.24
N PHE A 39 -38.06 16.33 -10.63
CA PHE A 39 -38.04 17.60 -9.89
C PHE A 39 -39.09 18.63 -10.36
N GLN A 40 -39.92 18.30 -11.36
CA GLN A 40 -40.96 19.21 -11.88
C GLN A 40 -42.40 18.80 -11.49
N THR A 41 -42.61 17.71 -10.74
CA THR A 41 -43.96 17.21 -10.39
C THR A 41 -44.23 17.09 -8.89
N THR A 42 -43.68 17.98 -8.08
CA THR A 42 -44.11 18.18 -6.68
C THR A 42 -44.20 19.67 -6.36
N SER A 43 -45.12 20.36 -7.02
CA SER A 43 -45.52 21.71 -6.62
C SER A 43 -47.03 21.90 -6.85
N GLN A 44 -47.84 21.14 -6.12
CA GLN A 44 -49.25 21.46 -5.90
C GLN A 44 -49.75 20.68 -4.67
N ALA A 45 -49.39 21.19 -3.48
CA ALA A 45 -50.14 20.91 -2.27
C ALA A 45 -50.43 22.27 -1.63
N ARG A 46 -51.69 22.71 -1.76
CA ARG A 46 -52.25 23.89 -1.10
C ARG A 46 -52.16 23.69 0.42
N ALA A 47 -51.59 24.66 1.12
CA ALA A 47 -51.87 24.90 2.53
C ALA A 47 -52.33 26.36 2.65
N SER A 48 -53.61 26.54 2.95
CA SER A 48 -54.22 27.82 3.29
C SER A 48 -53.79 28.23 4.69
N VAL A 49 -53.15 29.38 4.82
CA VAL A 49 -53.09 30.12 6.08
C VAL A 49 -53.43 31.58 5.77
N SER A 50 -54.58 32.00 6.27
CA SER A 50 -55.05 33.37 6.25
C SER A 50 -54.33 34.20 7.32
N GLY A 51 -53.98 35.43 6.95
CA GLY A 51 -54.03 36.58 7.86
C GLY A 51 -52.70 37.17 8.30
N GLY A 52 -52.49 38.45 7.98
CA GLY A 52 -51.62 39.35 8.75
C GLY A 52 -50.61 40.15 7.91
N SER A 53 -50.78 41.47 7.87
CA SER A 53 -50.12 42.44 6.99
C SER A 53 -48.81 43.03 7.58
N SER A 54 -47.96 43.50 6.66
CA SER A 54 -47.03 44.66 6.71
C SER A 54 -45.52 44.48 7.03
N ASN A 55 -44.74 44.75 5.97
CA ASN A 55 -43.43 45.42 5.84
C ASN A 55 -42.30 45.21 6.86
N SER A 56 -41.16 44.65 6.41
CA SER A 56 -39.92 45.41 6.13
C SER A 56 -38.78 44.49 5.67
N GLN A 57 -37.78 45.09 5.03
CA GLN A 57 -36.66 44.49 4.30
C GLN A 57 -35.80 43.48 5.09
N GLY A 58 -35.39 42.41 4.40
CA GLY A 58 -34.27 41.56 4.79
C GLY A 58 -34.39 40.19 4.13
N ASN A 59 -33.64 39.94 3.05
CA ASN A 59 -33.51 38.59 2.49
C ASN A 59 -32.68 37.72 3.46
N ALA A 60 -33.34 37.17 4.48
CA ALA A 60 -32.79 36.12 5.31
C ALA A 60 -32.75 34.84 4.47
N PHE A 61 -31.54 34.36 4.18
CA PHE A 61 -31.31 33.05 3.57
C PHE A 61 -31.84 31.99 4.56
N LEU A 62 -33.10 31.58 4.37
CA LEU A 62 -33.78 30.57 5.18
C LEU A 62 -33.19 29.20 4.85
N VAL A 63 -32.08 28.88 5.50
CA VAL A 63 -31.51 27.53 5.51
C VAL A 63 -32.53 26.62 6.21
N PRO A 64 -33.10 25.59 5.54
CA PRO A 64 -34.09 24.70 6.15
C PRO A 64 -33.63 24.22 7.54
N GLY A 65 -34.53 24.15 8.52
CA GLY A 65 -34.17 23.75 9.89
C GLY A 65 -33.40 22.42 9.95
N ALA A 66 -33.65 21.51 9.00
CA ALA A 66 -32.93 20.25 8.84
C ALA A 66 -31.44 20.43 8.47
N THR A 67 -31.10 21.43 7.64
CA THR A 67 -29.70 21.75 7.28
C THR A 67 -28.94 22.40 8.43
N VAL A 68 -29.60 23.24 9.24
CA VAL A 68 -28.99 23.79 10.47
C VAL A 68 -28.79 22.69 11.51
N ALA A 69 -29.79 21.82 11.71
CA ALA A 69 -29.72 20.71 12.65
C ALA A 69 -28.65 19.68 12.25
N THR A 70 -28.48 19.39 10.96
CA THR A 70 -27.42 18.49 10.48
C THR A 70 -26.03 19.09 10.61
N LEU A 71 -25.85 20.39 10.33
CA LEU A 71 -24.58 21.08 10.55
C LEU A 71 -24.24 21.17 12.05
N LEU A 72 -25.23 21.43 12.92
CA LEU A 72 -25.06 21.40 14.37
C LEU A 72 -24.73 19.99 14.86
N MET A 73 -25.43 18.97 14.38
CA MET A 73 -25.15 17.57 14.73
C MET A 73 -23.74 17.16 14.27
N LEU A 74 -23.34 17.51 13.05
CA LEU A 74 -21.98 17.28 12.53
C LEU A 74 -20.95 18.05 13.35
N GLY A 75 -21.24 19.30 13.75
CA GLY A 75 -20.40 20.12 14.61
C GLY A 75 -20.22 19.51 16.01
N VAL A 76 -21.31 19.04 16.63
CA VAL A 76 -21.28 18.34 17.93
C VAL A 76 -20.53 17.02 17.83
N LEU A 77 -20.75 16.23 16.77
CA LEU A 77 -20.01 14.99 16.53
C LEU A 77 -18.51 15.27 16.29
N HIS A 78 -18.18 16.35 15.59
CA HIS A 78 -16.80 16.77 15.35
C HIS A 78 -16.12 17.26 16.63
N ALA A 79 -16.81 18.08 17.43
CA ALA A 79 -16.33 18.54 18.74
C ALA A 79 -16.14 17.38 19.71
N ARG A 80 -17.07 16.41 19.73
CA ARG A 80 -16.95 15.20 20.54
C ARG A 80 -15.76 14.35 20.10
N ARG A 81 -15.53 14.22 18.79
CA ARG A 81 -14.35 13.53 18.25
C ARG A 81 -13.05 14.21 18.66
N LEU A 82 -12.96 15.53 18.53
CA LEU A 82 -11.81 16.34 18.97
C LEU A 82 -11.56 16.19 20.48
N TYR A 83 -12.62 16.20 21.28
CA TYR A 83 -12.52 15.99 22.73
C TYR A 83 -12.04 14.59 23.08
N ASP A 84 -12.59 13.55 22.44
CA ASP A 84 -12.19 12.16 22.65
C ASP A 84 -10.73 11.93 22.20
N ASP A 85 -10.32 12.48 21.05
CA ASP A 85 -8.95 12.38 20.53
C ASP A 85 -7.96 13.09 21.49
N LYS A 86 -8.32 14.28 22.00
CA LYS A 86 -7.51 14.99 23.00
C LYS A 86 -7.38 14.20 24.31
N LYS A 87 -8.47 13.56 24.78
CA LYS A 87 -8.44 12.71 25.97
C LYS A 87 -7.54 11.47 25.80
N VAL A 88 -7.50 10.92 24.58
CA VAL A 88 -6.64 9.77 24.26
C VAL A 88 -5.17 10.19 24.23
N GLU A 89 -4.84 11.37 23.69
CA GLU A 89 -3.47 11.91 23.73
C GLU A 89 -3.06 12.26 25.16
N GLU A 90 -3.90 12.94 25.96
CA GLU A 90 -3.60 13.25 27.36
C GLU A 90 -3.41 11.98 28.23
N ALA A 91 -4.20 10.94 28.00
CA ALA A 91 -4.04 9.66 28.70
C ALA A 91 -2.78 8.89 28.26
N ARG A 92 -2.35 9.09 27.01
CA ARG A 92 -1.11 8.55 26.44
C ARG A 92 0.12 9.26 27.01
N GLU A 93 0.05 10.56 27.24
CA GLU A 93 1.08 11.34 27.94
C GLU A 93 1.20 10.94 29.42
N LYS A 94 0.08 10.56 30.06
CA LYS A 94 0.04 10.12 31.46
C LYS A 94 0.38 8.65 31.68
N GLY A 95 0.70 7.88 30.63
CA GLY A 95 1.04 6.46 30.74
C GLY A 95 -0.10 5.57 31.22
N ILE A 96 -1.36 6.04 31.17
CA ILE A 96 -2.52 5.27 31.66
C ILE A 96 -2.93 4.27 30.58
N GLU A 97 -2.71 2.99 30.86
CA GLU A 97 -3.12 1.89 29.99
C GLU A 97 -4.64 1.68 30.06
N PHE A 98 -5.36 2.05 29.00
CA PHE A 98 -6.76 1.66 28.87
C PHE A 98 -6.88 0.14 28.64
N GLU A 99 -7.33 -0.56 29.67
CA GLU A 99 -7.73 -1.97 29.69
C GLU A 99 -8.89 -2.23 28.71
N PHE A 100 -8.78 -3.33 27.96
CA PHE A 100 -9.58 -3.60 26.77
C PHE A 100 -10.85 -4.40 27.10
N ARG A 101 -12.02 -3.91 26.63
CA ARG A 101 -13.23 -4.74 26.49
C ARG A 101 -13.43 -5.13 25.02
N PRO A 102 -13.75 -6.41 24.71
CA PRO A 102 -14.01 -6.86 23.35
C PRO A 102 -15.15 -6.03 22.74
N ASP A 103 -14.79 -5.20 21.79
CA ASP A 103 -15.56 -4.00 21.46
C ASP A 103 -16.71 -4.36 20.53
N VAL A 104 -17.96 -4.11 20.94
CA VAL A 104 -19.16 -4.08 20.08
C VAL A 104 -18.88 -3.32 18.77
N LYS A 105 -17.93 -2.38 18.81
CA LYS A 105 -17.44 -1.60 17.66
C LYS A 105 -16.68 -2.43 16.61
N ALA A 106 -15.93 -3.47 16.99
CA ALA A 106 -15.27 -4.36 16.03
C ALA A 106 -16.31 -5.11 15.20
N THR A 107 -17.36 -5.60 15.87
CA THR A 107 -18.51 -6.23 15.24
C THR A 107 -19.27 -5.24 14.37
N PHE A 108 -19.45 -3.99 14.81
CA PHE A 108 -20.05 -2.94 13.99
C PHE A 108 -19.25 -2.66 12.69
N LEU A 109 -17.93 -2.49 12.79
CA LEU A 109 -17.07 -2.30 11.61
C LEU A 109 -17.12 -3.49 10.65
N ARG A 110 -17.31 -4.72 11.17
CA ARG A 110 -17.49 -5.94 10.37
C ARG A 110 -18.81 -5.97 9.61
N MET A 111 -19.85 -5.28 10.10
CA MET A 111 -21.17 -5.18 9.48
C MET A 111 -21.24 -4.10 8.39
N LEU A 112 -20.37 -3.09 8.45
CA LEU A 112 -20.34 -2.03 7.45
C LEU A 112 -19.88 -2.56 6.08
N PRO A 113 -20.52 -2.14 4.97
CA PRO A 113 -20.11 -2.52 3.62
C PRO A 113 -18.89 -1.71 3.17
N LEU A 114 -17.78 -1.78 3.91
CA LEU A 114 -16.59 -0.95 3.75
C LEU A 114 -15.99 -1.02 2.34
N ARG A 115 -16.08 -2.17 1.67
CA ARG A 115 -15.68 -2.33 0.26
C ARG A 115 -16.54 -1.51 -0.69
N SER A 116 -17.87 -1.53 -0.52
CA SER A 116 -18.78 -0.73 -1.34
C SER A 116 -18.56 0.77 -1.10
N ILE A 117 -18.38 1.17 0.16
CA ILE A 117 -18.04 2.56 0.51
C ILE A 117 -16.72 2.98 -0.17
N SER A 118 -15.69 2.14 -0.09
CA SER A 118 -14.39 2.39 -0.72
C SER A 118 -14.49 2.51 -2.24
N ARG A 119 -15.33 1.71 -2.90
CA ARG A 119 -15.56 1.81 -4.35
C ARG A 119 -16.31 3.08 -4.75
N VAL A 120 -17.34 3.47 -3.99
CA VAL A 120 -18.06 4.73 -4.21
C VAL A 120 -17.10 5.91 -4.02
N TRP A 121 -16.28 5.88 -2.97
CA TRP A 121 -15.26 6.89 -2.73
C TRP A 121 -14.25 6.95 -3.88
N GLY A 122 -13.71 5.82 -4.33
CA GLY A 122 -12.79 5.75 -5.47
C GLY A 122 -13.42 6.26 -6.78
N PHE A 123 -14.73 6.03 -6.99
CA PHE A 123 -15.44 6.61 -8.12
C PHE A 123 -15.52 8.13 -8.00
N LEU A 124 -15.91 8.66 -6.83
CA LEU A 124 -16.02 10.11 -6.59
C LEU A 124 -14.69 10.83 -6.74
N THR A 125 -13.59 10.24 -6.25
CA THR A 125 -12.26 10.88 -6.29
C THR A 125 -11.63 10.83 -7.67
N ASN A 126 -12.12 9.95 -8.55
CA ASN A 126 -11.72 9.84 -9.94
C ASN A 126 -12.54 10.75 -10.87
N LEU A 127 -13.56 11.46 -10.36
CA LEU A 127 -14.29 12.44 -11.15
C LEU A 127 -13.38 13.61 -11.50
N GLU A 128 -13.43 14.05 -12.75
CA GLU A 128 -12.68 15.20 -13.21
C GLU A 128 -13.26 16.48 -12.59
N VAL A 129 -12.38 17.23 -11.93
CA VAL A 129 -12.74 18.51 -11.33
C VAL A 129 -12.57 19.60 -12.41
N PRO A 130 -13.54 20.51 -12.59
CA PRO A 130 -13.40 21.65 -13.50
C PRO A 130 -12.12 22.45 -13.19
N VAL A 131 -11.42 22.90 -14.23
CA VAL A 131 -10.07 23.51 -14.10
C VAL A 131 -10.05 24.68 -13.10
N TRP A 132 -11.06 25.54 -13.12
CA TRP A 132 -11.19 26.67 -12.19
C TRP A 132 -11.38 26.26 -10.72
N LEU A 133 -11.90 25.06 -10.47
CA LEU A 133 -12.19 24.56 -9.12
C LEU A 133 -11.04 23.72 -8.54
N ARG A 134 -10.16 23.16 -9.39
CA ARG A 134 -9.03 22.32 -8.99
C ARG A 134 -8.17 22.95 -7.89
N PRO A 135 -7.67 24.20 -8.02
CA PRO A 135 -6.78 24.78 -7.01
C PRO A 135 -7.48 24.99 -5.66
N HIS A 136 -8.78 25.30 -5.67
CA HIS A 136 -9.54 25.47 -4.43
C HIS A 136 -9.76 24.14 -3.71
N VAL A 137 -10.09 23.08 -4.45
CA VAL A 137 -10.27 21.73 -3.92
C VAL A 137 -8.97 21.21 -3.33
N TYR A 138 -7.85 21.31 -4.05
CA TYR A 138 -6.56 20.80 -3.59
C TYR A 138 -5.97 21.62 -2.44
N ARG A 139 -6.17 22.95 -2.41
CA ARG A 139 -5.83 23.77 -1.23
C ARG A 139 -6.71 23.48 -0.03
N ALA A 140 -8.00 23.19 -0.23
CA ALA A 140 -8.87 22.77 0.87
C ALA A 140 -8.43 21.42 1.44
N TRP A 141 -8.10 20.45 0.58
CA TRP A 141 -7.54 19.16 0.97
C TRP A 141 -6.22 19.33 1.74
N ALA A 142 -5.28 20.10 1.20
CA ALA A 142 -3.98 20.34 1.83
C ALA A 142 -4.11 20.99 3.20
N ARG A 143 -5.08 21.91 3.39
CA ARG A 143 -5.38 22.49 4.70
C ARG A 143 -5.97 21.45 5.67
N ALA A 144 -6.85 20.58 5.19
CA ALA A 144 -7.48 19.57 6.04
C ALA A 144 -6.52 18.46 6.49
N TYR A 145 -5.55 18.10 5.65
CA TYR A 145 -4.65 16.96 5.88
C TYR A 145 -3.17 17.33 6.03
N HIS A 146 -2.85 18.63 6.06
CA HIS A 146 -1.49 19.15 6.15
C HIS A 146 -0.55 18.64 5.03
N SER A 147 -1.07 18.52 3.81
CA SER A 147 -0.26 18.15 2.63
C SER A 147 0.63 19.32 2.19
N ASN A 148 1.91 19.04 1.92
CA ASN A 148 2.78 20.02 1.29
C ASN A 148 2.49 20.09 -0.23
N LEU A 149 2.00 21.23 -0.70
CA LEU A 149 1.71 21.49 -2.11
C LEU A 149 2.95 21.91 -2.90
N GLU A 150 3.98 22.43 -2.24
CA GLU A 150 5.22 22.89 -2.88
C GLU A 150 6.07 21.73 -3.39
N GLU A 151 5.80 20.50 -2.95
CA GLU A 151 6.54 19.33 -3.39
C GLU A 151 5.92 18.66 -4.62
N ALA A 152 4.73 19.12 -5.06
CA ALA A 152 4.05 18.59 -6.24
C ALA A 152 4.84 18.92 -7.52
N ALA A 153 4.99 17.92 -8.40
CA ALA A 153 5.72 18.06 -9.67
C ALA A 153 5.04 19.03 -10.65
N LEU A 154 3.70 19.00 -10.70
CA LEU A 154 2.90 19.81 -11.62
C LEU A 154 2.12 20.89 -10.87
N PRO A 155 1.74 21.98 -11.55
CA PRO A 155 0.75 22.94 -11.04
C PRO A 155 -0.56 22.26 -10.63
N LEU A 156 -1.27 22.86 -9.68
CA LEU A 156 -2.51 22.29 -9.13
C LEU A 156 -3.63 22.18 -10.18
N GLU A 157 -3.59 23.03 -11.19
CA GLU A 157 -4.55 23.10 -12.29
C GLU A 157 -4.44 21.90 -13.23
N GLU A 158 -3.30 21.20 -13.27
CA GLU A 158 -3.05 20.10 -14.21
C GLU A 158 -3.59 18.76 -13.73
N TYR A 159 -3.72 18.55 -12.42
CA TYR A 159 -4.28 17.32 -11.88
C TYR A 159 -5.77 17.22 -12.21
N ALA A 160 -6.17 16.19 -12.97
CA ALA A 160 -7.53 16.11 -13.49
C ALA A 160 -8.56 15.81 -12.40
N SER A 161 -8.18 15.01 -11.40
CA SER A 161 -9.05 14.52 -10.34
C SER A 161 -8.36 14.54 -8.98
N LEU A 162 -9.09 14.32 -7.89
CA LEU A 162 -8.50 14.25 -6.56
C LEU A 162 -7.58 13.03 -6.42
N ARG A 163 -7.94 11.93 -7.08
CA ARG A 163 -7.11 10.73 -7.16
C ARG A 163 -5.75 11.05 -7.79
N ASP A 164 -5.76 11.75 -8.92
CA ASP A 164 -4.55 12.09 -9.67
C ASP A 164 -3.60 13.00 -8.85
N PHE A 165 -4.17 13.99 -8.16
CA PHE A 165 -3.44 14.81 -7.19
C PHE A 165 -2.88 13.98 -6.00
N PHE A 166 -3.63 12.95 -5.58
CA PHE A 166 -3.23 12.12 -4.45
C PHE A 166 -2.05 11.19 -4.79
N VAL A 167 -2.06 10.59 -5.98
CA VAL A 167 -0.97 9.77 -6.51
C VAL A 167 0.05 10.57 -7.32
N ARG A 168 0.08 11.90 -7.16
CA ARG A 168 0.99 12.80 -7.88
C ARG A 168 2.44 12.38 -7.75
N THR A 169 3.26 12.70 -8.76
CA THR A 169 4.72 12.70 -8.63
C THR A 169 5.18 13.92 -7.84
N LEU A 170 6.35 13.81 -7.22
CA LEU A 170 7.01 14.92 -6.54
C LEU A 170 8.03 15.59 -7.48
N ARG A 171 8.37 16.86 -7.21
CA ARG A 171 9.46 17.54 -7.94
C ARG A 171 10.76 16.78 -7.76
N GLU A 172 11.59 16.84 -8.79
CA GLU A 172 12.94 16.27 -8.74
C GLU A 172 13.75 16.89 -7.59
N GLY A 173 14.48 16.06 -6.86
CA GLY A 173 15.26 16.49 -5.69
C GLY A 173 14.48 16.62 -4.37
N CYS A 174 13.14 16.56 -4.35
CA CYS A 174 12.37 16.61 -3.09
C CYS A 174 12.58 15.39 -2.18
N ARG A 175 13.04 14.27 -2.73
CA ARG A 175 13.31 13.01 -2.02
C ARG A 175 14.68 12.48 -2.45
N PRO A 176 15.78 13.04 -1.92
CA PRO A 176 17.10 12.49 -2.18
C PRO A 176 17.21 11.10 -1.57
N ILE A 177 17.66 10.13 -2.37
CA ILE A 177 17.90 8.77 -1.92
C ILE A 177 19.25 8.73 -1.21
N ASP A 178 19.33 8.10 -0.03
CA ASP A 178 20.59 7.91 0.69
C ASP A 178 21.61 7.20 -0.23
N PRO A 179 22.79 7.80 -0.49
CA PRO A 179 23.77 7.26 -1.43
C PRO A 179 24.50 6.02 -0.90
N ASP A 180 24.41 5.73 0.40
CA ASP A 180 25.09 4.60 1.01
C ASP A 180 24.56 3.28 0.44
N PRO A 181 25.39 2.44 -0.21
CA PRO A 181 24.97 1.14 -0.74
C PRO A 181 24.61 0.16 0.38
N TYR A 182 25.13 0.36 1.59
CA TYR A 182 24.84 -0.45 2.77
C TYR A 182 23.71 0.14 3.63
N SER A 183 22.86 0.97 3.03
CA SER A 183 21.65 1.49 3.66
C SER A 183 20.38 0.97 2.99
N LEU A 184 19.45 0.52 3.82
CA LEU A 184 18.08 0.23 3.41
C LEU A 184 17.26 1.50 3.62
N VAL A 185 16.66 2.04 2.56
CA VAL A 185 15.89 3.30 2.65
C VAL A 185 14.40 3.06 2.82
N SER A 186 13.69 4.07 3.31
CA SER A 186 12.24 4.02 3.43
C SER A 186 11.60 3.94 2.04
N PRO A 187 10.69 2.98 1.82
CA PRO A 187 9.96 2.88 0.56
C PRO A 187 8.82 3.91 0.45
N VAL A 188 8.44 4.57 1.55
CA VAL A 188 7.28 5.48 1.63
C VAL A 188 7.54 6.67 2.54
N ASP A 189 6.74 7.73 2.37
CA ASP A 189 6.59 8.79 3.34
C ASP A 189 5.58 8.36 4.41
N GLY A 190 5.93 8.44 5.69
CA GLY A 190 4.99 8.06 6.73
C GLY A 190 5.52 8.16 8.14
N THR A 191 4.81 7.49 9.05
CA THR A 191 5.18 7.37 10.46
C THR A 191 5.55 5.92 10.77
N ILE A 192 6.70 5.72 11.41
CA ILE A 192 7.14 4.40 11.88
C ILE A 192 6.24 3.93 13.02
N LEU A 193 5.46 2.87 12.79
CA LEU A 193 4.60 2.30 13.82
C LEU A 193 5.34 1.31 14.70
N ARG A 194 6.05 0.37 14.07
CA ARG A 194 6.78 -0.75 14.70
C ARG A 194 7.93 -1.20 13.79
N PHE A 195 8.98 -1.73 14.37
CA PHE A 195 10.09 -2.38 13.68
C PHE A 195 10.81 -3.31 14.66
N GLY A 196 11.58 -4.26 14.14
CA GLY A 196 12.36 -5.16 14.97
C GLY A 196 12.96 -6.33 14.21
N GLU A 197 13.74 -7.14 14.94
CA GLU A 197 14.18 -8.47 14.53
C GLU A 197 13.10 -9.50 14.92
N LEU A 198 12.87 -10.48 14.07
CA LEU A 198 11.93 -11.59 14.28
C LEU A 198 12.71 -12.82 14.72
N GLU A 199 12.24 -13.48 15.77
CA GLU A 199 12.82 -14.73 16.24
C GLU A 199 12.37 -15.91 15.37
N ASP A 200 13.28 -16.87 15.14
CA ASP A 200 13.11 -18.01 14.22
C ASP A 200 11.91 -18.92 14.59
N ALA A 201 11.58 -19.01 15.89
CA ALA A 201 10.45 -19.78 16.38
C ALA A 201 9.13 -19.01 16.18
N GLY A 202 8.59 -19.07 14.96
CA GLY A 202 7.22 -18.60 14.68
C GLY A 202 7.07 -17.10 14.42
N ALA A 203 8.15 -16.40 14.02
CA ALA A 203 8.19 -15.02 13.49
C ALA A 203 6.85 -14.25 13.56
N MET A 204 6.59 -13.64 14.72
CA MET A 204 5.38 -12.87 14.99
C MET A 204 5.67 -11.38 14.86
N ILE A 205 4.94 -10.68 14.00
CA ILE A 205 4.99 -9.23 13.92
C ILE A 205 4.07 -8.64 15.00
N GLU A 206 4.61 -7.72 15.79
CA GLU A 206 3.83 -6.96 16.77
C GLU A 206 2.95 -5.92 16.07
N GLN A 207 1.66 -5.91 16.38
CA GLN A 207 0.74 -4.86 15.98
C GLN A 207 0.70 -3.79 17.08
N VAL A 208 -0.21 -3.93 18.05
CA VAL A 208 -0.43 -3.00 19.17
C VAL A 208 -1.03 -3.77 20.35
N LYS A 209 -0.69 -3.38 21.60
CA LYS A 209 -1.34 -3.86 22.85
C LYS A 209 -1.44 -5.40 22.95
N GLY A 210 -0.34 -6.11 22.71
CA GLY A 210 -0.30 -7.58 22.81
C GLY A 210 -0.94 -8.34 21.65
N PHE A 211 -1.44 -7.65 20.62
CA PHE A 211 -1.80 -8.31 19.36
C PHE A 211 -0.56 -8.48 18.50
N SER A 212 -0.34 -9.73 18.10
CA SER A 212 0.68 -10.13 17.14
C SER A 212 0.04 -11.01 16.07
N TYR A 213 0.68 -11.09 14.92
CA TYR A 213 0.27 -11.96 13.82
C TYR A 213 1.52 -12.55 13.17
N SER A 214 1.40 -13.77 12.64
CA SER A 214 2.57 -14.42 12.03
C SER A 214 2.93 -13.79 10.70
N VAL A 215 4.23 -13.74 10.40
CA VAL A 215 4.75 -13.35 9.08
C VAL A 215 4.16 -14.25 7.99
N THR A 216 4.06 -15.55 8.24
CA THR A 216 3.44 -16.51 7.31
C THR A 216 1.96 -16.17 7.03
N SER A 217 1.22 -15.65 8.00
CA SER A 217 -0.17 -15.20 7.76
C SER A 217 -0.22 -13.94 6.90
N LEU A 218 0.76 -13.02 7.07
CA LEU A 218 0.88 -11.81 6.26
C LEU A 218 1.30 -12.14 4.82
N LEU A 219 2.34 -12.93 4.64
CA LEU A 219 2.94 -13.26 3.33
C LEU A 219 2.23 -14.40 2.60
N GLY A 220 1.51 -15.25 3.33
CA GLY A 220 0.86 -16.48 2.83
C GLY A 220 1.68 -17.74 3.12
N SER A 221 1.00 -18.89 3.17
CA SER A 221 1.60 -20.20 3.50
C SER A 221 2.67 -20.66 2.52
N HIS A 222 2.63 -20.18 1.28
CA HIS A 222 3.57 -20.55 0.21
C HIS A 222 4.62 -19.47 -0.08
N SER A 223 4.88 -18.57 0.87
CA SER A 223 5.86 -17.49 0.70
C SER A 223 7.24 -18.02 0.28
N LEU A 224 7.96 -17.26 -0.54
CA LEU A 224 9.35 -17.57 -0.88
C LEU A 224 10.24 -17.74 0.37
N LEU A 225 9.91 -17.06 1.46
CA LEU A 225 10.60 -17.18 2.74
C LEU A 225 10.54 -18.61 3.31
N SER A 226 9.39 -19.29 3.28
CA SER A 226 9.28 -20.65 3.79
C SER A 226 10.07 -21.64 2.92
N MET A 227 10.09 -21.43 1.60
CA MET A 227 10.90 -22.24 0.69
C MET A 227 12.40 -22.09 0.93
N ILE A 228 12.88 -20.87 1.21
CA ILE A 228 14.29 -20.63 1.55
C ILE A 228 14.65 -21.30 2.89
N ALA A 229 13.75 -21.24 3.88
CA ALA A 229 13.95 -21.89 5.18
C ALA A 229 14.02 -23.43 5.06
N GLU A 230 13.15 -24.05 4.25
CA GLU A 230 13.15 -25.50 4.02
C GLU A 230 14.45 -25.98 3.35
N LYS A 231 14.94 -25.26 2.32
CA LYS A 231 16.21 -25.58 1.64
C LYS A 231 17.42 -25.52 2.57
N ASN A 232 17.48 -24.51 3.44
CA ASN A 232 18.55 -24.39 4.42
C ASN A 232 18.51 -25.51 5.48
N THR A 233 17.32 -26.02 5.79
CA THR A 233 17.15 -27.12 6.74
C THR A 233 17.59 -28.45 6.13
N GLN A 234 17.25 -28.72 4.86
CA GLN A 234 17.70 -29.90 4.13
C GLN A 234 19.23 -29.95 3.93
N HIS A 235 19.88 -28.81 3.71
CA HIS A 235 21.33 -28.74 3.60
C HIS A 235 22.08 -28.98 4.93
N LYS A 236 21.42 -28.74 6.07
CA LYS A 236 21.97 -29.07 7.40
C LYS A 236 21.77 -30.54 7.75
N SER A 237 20.65 -31.13 7.36
CA SER A 237 20.39 -32.57 7.57
C SER A 237 21.06 -33.48 6.55
N SER A 238 21.54 -32.98 5.39
CA SER A 238 22.33 -33.80 4.46
C SER A 238 23.78 -34.05 4.93
N ASN A 239 24.22 -33.44 6.03
CA ASN A 239 25.54 -33.67 6.62
C ASN A 239 25.53 -34.65 7.81
N ILE A 240 24.36 -35.18 8.20
CA ILE A 240 24.20 -36.16 9.27
C ILE A 240 23.18 -37.18 8.77
N GLU A 241 23.58 -38.45 8.64
CA GLU A 241 22.80 -39.60 8.14
C GLU A 241 22.95 -39.94 6.64
N GLN A 242 24.08 -40.60 6.34
CA GLN A 242 24.02 -41.76 5.44
C GLN A 242 23.48 -42.95 6.25
N GLU A 243 22.24 -43.37 5.99
CA GLU A 243 21.86 -44.77 5.66
C GLU A 243 20.34 -45.02 5.78
N SER A 244 19.74 -45.42 4.64
CA SER A 244 18.51 -46.23 4.49
C SER A 244 17.18 -45.57 4.94
N THR A 245 16.01 -45.71 4.32
CA THR A 245 15.47 -46.56 3.25
C THR A 245 14.22 -45.86 2.65
N GLN A 246 13.85 -46.26 1.43
CA GLN A 246 12.75 -45.71 0.63
C GLN A 246 11.35 -45.83 1.27
N ARG A 247 10.50 -44.81 1.09
CA ARG A 247 9.08 -45.03 0.75
C ARG A 247 8.46 -43.87 -0.05
N GLU A 248 8.19 -44.17 -1.32
CA GLU A 248 7.22 -43.52 -2.21
C GLU A 248 5.81 -43.48 -1.56
N LYS A 249 4.82 -42.60 -1.85
CA LYS A 249 4.49 -41.70 -2.96
C LYS A 249 3.33 -40.82 -2.46
N SER A 250 3.30 -39.53 -2.79
CA SER A 250 2.04 -38.82 -3.05
C SER A 250 2.26 -37.78 -4.13
N LYS A 251 1.85 -38.12 -5.34
CA LYS A 251 1.84 -37.27 -6.52
C LYS A 251 0.69 -36.27 -6.40
N LYS A 252 1.01 -34.98 -6.17
CA LYS A 252 0.41 -33.82 -6.84
C LYS A 252 1.54 -32.78 -6.93
N SER A 253 2.29 -32.74 -8.04
CA SER A 253 2.23 -31.66 -9.07
C SER A 253 1.97 -30.31 -8.39
N TRP A 254 2.88 -29.33 -8.36
CA TRP A 254 3.38 -28.57 -9.51
C TRP A 254 4.92 -28.36 -9.48
N TRP A 255 5.54 -28.96 -10.50
CA TRP A 255 6.85 -28.78 -11.14
C TRP A 255 7.52 -27.38 -11.19
N TRP A 256 8.82 -27.38 -10.83
CA TRP A 256 10.02 -26.67 -11.38
C TRP A 256 10.30 -25.16 -11.20
N ILE A 257 10.46 -24.63 -9.97
CA ILE A 257 11.39 -23.48 -9.80
C ILE A 257 12.82 -24.02 -9.82
N SER A 258 13.34 -24.25 -11.02
CA SER A 258 14.77 -24.44 -11.22
C SER A 258 15.42 -23.07 -11.00
N LEU A 259 15.88 -22.80 -9.77
CA LEU A 259 16.96 -21.85 -9.54
C LEU A 259 18.20 -22.43 -10.21
N ALA A 260 18.26 -22.32 -11.54
CA ALA A 260 19.48 -22.53 -12.29
C ALA A 260 20.39 -21.37 -11.92
N SER A 261 21.12 -21.52 -10.82
CA SER A 261 22.24 -20.65 -10.50
C SER A 261 23.14 -20.62 -11.74
N PRO A 262 23.49 -19.44 -12.29
CA PRO A 262 24.60 -19.38 -13.21
C PRO A 262 25.80 -19.94 -12.47
N LYS A 263 26.47 -20.94 -13.05
CA LYS A 263 27.69 -21.55 -12.51
C LYS A 263 28.79 -20.49 -12.41
N VAL A 264 28.78 -19.73 -11.32
CA VAL A 264 29.93 -19.00 -10.83
C VAL A 264 30.50 -19.89 -9.73
N ARG A 265 31.73 -20.37 -9.92
CA ARG A 265 32.51 -21.02 -8.86
C ARG A 265 32.82 -19.94 -7.82
N GLU A 266 31.93 -19.75 -6.85
CA GLU A 266 32.26 -19.03 -5.63
C GLU A 266 32.73 -20.06 -4.59
N THR A 267 33.99 -19.91 -4.22
CA THR A 267 34.55 -20.40 -2.97
C THR A 267 33.57 -20.11 -1.85
N VAL A 268 33.22 -21.13 -1.05
CA VAL A 268 32.32 -21.04 0.10
C VAL A 268 32.87 -20.00 1.08
N SER A 269 32.47 -18.75 0.88
CA SER A 269 32.61 -17.68 1.86
C SER A 269 31.52 -17.91 2.88
N GLU A 270 31.89 -18.14 4.14
CA GLU A 270 30.99 -18.34 5.27
C GLU A 270 29.91 -17.24 5.26
N CYS A 271 28.70 -17.55 4.78
CA CYS A 271 27.63 -16.57 4.75
C CYS A 271 27.29 -16.22 6.19
N PRO A 272 27.41 -14.94 6.61
CA PRO A 272 27.05 -14.54 7.96
C PRO A 272 25.59 -14.95 8.23
N MET A 273 25.29 -15.43 9.44
CA MET A 273 23.92 -15.78 9.79
C MET A 273 23.02 -14.56 9.51
N LYS A 274 21.90 -14.79 8.82
CA LYS A 274 20.95 -13.74 8.43
C LYS A 274 19.76 -13.78 9.36
N GLY A 275 19.48 -12.65 10.01
CA GLY A 275 18.26 -12.45 10.80
C GLY A 275 17.12 -11.97 9.91
N LEU A 276 15.88 -12.21 10.34
CA LEU A 276 14.69 -11.68 9.68
C LEU A 276 14.24 -10.41 10.41
N TYR A 277 14.03 -9.33 9.67
CA TYR A 277 13.66 -8.02 10.20
C TYR A 277 12.35 -7.56 9.59
N TYR A 278 11.65 -6.65 10.28
CA TYR A 278 10.44 -6.02 9.77
C TYR A 278 10.36 -4.55 10.13
N CYS A 279 9.58 -3.80 9.34
CA CYS A 279 9.21 -2.42 9.61
C CYS A 279 7.78 -2.14 9.13
N VAL A 280 6.96 -1.52 9.98
CA VAL A 280 5.58 -1.14 9.69
C VAL A 280 5.49 0.38 9.61
N ILE A 281 5.13 0.89 8.44
CA ILE A 281 5.09 2.32 8.14
C ILE A 281 3.67 2.71 7.75
N TYR A 282 3.12 3.69 8.46
CA TYR A 282 1.77 4.21 8.21
C TYR A 282 1.83 5.52 7.43
N LEU A 283 1.13 5.56 6.29
CA LEU A 283 0.97 6.76 5.48
C LEU A 283 -0.29 7.51 5.90
N LYS A 284 -0.15 8.77 6.31
CA LYS A 284 -1.29 9.65 6.60
C LYS A 284 -1.86 10.20 5.30
N PRO A 285 -3.15 10.60 5.24
CA PRO A 285 -3.75 11.17 4.02
C PRO A 285 -3.02 12.41 3.45
N GLY A 286 -2.23 13.09 4.28
CA GLY A 286 -1.43 14.24 3.86
C GLY A 286 -0.16 13.89 3.09
N ASP A 287 0.31 12.64 3.22
CA ASP A 287 1.64 12.19 2.81
C ASP A 287 1.74 11.94 1.30
N TYR A 288 2.92 11.54 0.84
CA TYR A 288 3.14 11.03 -0.51
C TYR A 288 2.85 9.53 -0.56
N HIS A 289 2.05 9.10 -1.53
CA HIS A 289 1.39 7.80 -1.52
C HIS A 289 1.87 6.81 -2.57
N ARG A 290 2.99 7.11 -3.22
CA ARG A 290 3.70 6.11 -4.00
C ARG A 290 4.68 5.37 -3.11
N ILE A 291 4.82 4.09 -3.40
CA ILE A 291 5.75 3.16 -2.79
C ILE A 291 6.92 3.03 -3.74
N HIS A 292 8.13 3.10 -3.19
CA HIS A 292 9.38 3.00 -3.92
C HIS A 292 10.18 1.78 -3.46
N SER A 293 11.15 1.40 -4.28
CA SER A 293 12.08 0.34 -3.95
C SER A 293 13.03 0.80 -2.84
N PRO A 294 13.14 0.08 -1.70
CA PRO A 294 14.02 0.46 -0.59
C PRO A 294 15.50 0.14 -0.85
N VAL A 295 15.79 -0.75 -1.80
CA VAL A 295 17.12 -1.25 -2.19
C VAL A 295 17.08 -1.70 -3.65
N ASP A 296 18.24 -2.11 -4.17
CA ASP A 296 18.32 -2.89 -5.40
C ASP A 296 17.85 -4.34 -5.13
N TRP A 297 16.81 -4.81 -5.82
CA TRP A 297 16.27 -6.15 -5.63
C TRP A 297 15.47 -6.65 -6.83
N ASN A 298 15.34 -7.97 -6.91
CA ASN A 298 14.59 -8.68 -7.92
C ASN A 298 13.23 -9.09 -7.36
N VAL A 299 12.15 -8.51 -7.88
CA VAL A 299 10.78 -8.91 -7.54
C VAL A 299 10.42 -10.16 -8.34
N LEU A 300 10.23 -11.28 -7.65
CA LEU A 300 10.00 -12.59 -8.26
C LEU A 300 8.51 -12.96 -8.29
N VAL A 301 7.78 -12.64 -7.21
CA VAL A 301 6.40 -13.09 -7.03
C VAL A 301 5.54 -11.95 -6.51
N ARG A 302 4.32 -11.85 -7.05
CA ARG A 302 3.25 -10.98 -6.54
C ARG A 302 2.09 -11.83 -6.05
N ARG A 303 1.70 -11.65 -4.79
CA ARG A 303 0.55 -12.30 -4.15
C ARG A 303 -0.50 -11.25 -3.81
N HIS A 304 -1.73 -11.40 -4.32
CA HIS A 304 -2.86 -10.53 -3.99
C HIS A 304 -3.85 -11.27 -3.09
N PHE A 305 -4.01 -10.78 -1.88
CA PHE A 305 -4.96 -11.33 -0.91
C PHE A 305 -6.24 -10.53 -0.94
N SER A 306 -7.31 -11.16 -1.43
CA SER A 306 -8.65 -10.59 -1.30
C SER A 306 -9.08 -10.60 0.17
N GLY A 307 -9.15 -9.42 0.78
CA GLY A 307 -9.48 -9.25 2.20
C GLY A 307 -10.55 -8.19 2.46
N ARG A 308 -10.74 -7.84 3.72
CA ARG A 308 -11.59 -6.73 4.15
C ARG A 308 -10.90 -5.39 3.89
N LEU A 309 -11.57 -4.28 4.17
CA LEU A 309 -10.98 -2.95 4.08
C LEU A 309 -11.29 -2.19 5.36
N PHE A 310 -10.85 -2.72 6.50
CA PHE A 310 -10.97 -2.01 7.77
C PHE A 310 -10.09 -0.75 7.76
N PRO A 311 -10.46 0.30 8.51
CA PRO A 311 -9.60 1.46 8.66
C PRO A 311 -8.32 1.07 9.39
N LEU A 312 -7.19 1.68 9.02
CA LEU A 312 -5.88 1.43 9.65
C LEU A 312 -5.49 2.50 10.68
N ASN A 313 -6.49 3.22 11.20
CA ASN A 313 -6.25 4.19 12.26
C ASN A 313 -5.87 3.50 13.57
N GLU A 314 -5.25 4.25 14.48
CA GLU A 314 -4.74 3.72 15.74
C GLU A 314 -5.83 2.98 16.54
N ARG A 315 -7.07 3.49 16.52
CA ARG A 315 -8.22 2.86 17.17
C ARG A 315 -8.49 1.46 16.61
N ALA A 316 -8.55 1.30 15.29
CA ALA A 316 -8.77 0.00 14.67
C ALA A 316 -7.61 -0.97 14.92
N THR A 317 -6.36 -0.49 14.89
CA THR A 317 -5.18 -1.32 15.19
C THR A 317 -5.17 -1.83 16.64
N ARG A 318 -5.84 -1.14 17.57
CA ARG A 318 -5.99 -1.56 18.97
C ARG A 318 -7.19 -2.49 19.20
N THR A 319 -8.13 -2.55 18.26
CA THR A 319 -9.42 -3.25 18.46
C THR A 319 -9.55 -4.51 17.60
N ILE A 320 -8.98 -4.52 16.40
CA ILE A 320 -9.10 -5.61 15.44
C ILE A 320 -7.81 -6.44 15.48
N ARG A 321 -7.94 -7.72 15.86
CA ARG A 321 -6.84 -8.69 15.83
C ARG A 321 -6.45 -8.99 14.39
N SER A 322 -5.15 -9.15 14.14
CA SER A 322 -4.60 -9.47 12.82
C SER A 322 -5.10 -8.53 11.71
N LEU A 323 -5.28 -7.24 12.03
CA LEU A 323 -5.91 -6.24 11.16
C LEU A 323 -5.26 -6.19 9.78
N TYR A 324 -3.93 -6.24 9.74
CA TYR A 324 -3.16 -6.20 8.50
C TYR A 324 -3.33 -7.46 7.63
N VAL A 325 -3.57 -8.61 8.25
CA VAL A 325 -3.82 -9.90 7.57
C VAL A 325 -5.27 -9.99 7.08
N GLU A 326 -6.21 -9.44 7.84
CA GLU A 326 -7.63 -9.39 7.48
C GLU A 326 -7.89 -8.43 6.31
N ASN A 327 -7.10 -7.37 6.20
CA ASN A 327 -7.24 -6.40 5.12
C ASN A 327 -6.73 -6.96 3.78
N GLU A 328 -7.38 -6.50 2.72
CA GLU A 328 -6.91 -6.69 1.35
C GLU A 328 -5.53 -6.10 1.19
N ARG A 329 -4.63 -6.86 0.60
CA ARG A 329 -3.22 -6.47 0.47
C ARG A 329 -2.59 -7.09 -0.77
N VAL A 330 -1.55 -6.45 -1.26
CA VAL A 330 -0.69 -6.94 -2.32
C VAL A 330 0.71 -7.08 -1.74
N VAL A 331 1.27 -8.28 -1.83
CA VAL A 331 2.61 -8.61 -1.34
C VAL A 331 3.50 -8.87 -2.54
N LEU A 332 4.63 -8.17 -2.59
CA LEU A 332 5.70 -8.41 -3.53
C LEU A 332 6.84 -9.10 -2.79
N GLU A 333 7.30 -10.23 -3.31
CA GLU A 333 8.37 -11.05 -2.73
C GLU A 333 9.52 -11.17 -3.73
N GLY A 334 10.74 -11.19 -3.21
CA GLY A 334 11.93 -11.15 -4.04
C GLY A 334 13.22 -11.39 -3.29
N LEU A 335 14.32 -11.15 -4.00
CA LEU A 335 15.68 -11.30 -3.50
C LEU A 335 16.45 -9.99 -3.65
N TRP A 336 17.13 -9.59 -2.60
CA TRP A 336 18.07 -8.46 -2.57
C TRP A 336 19.45 -8.96 -2.14
N GLN A 337 20.46 -8.08 -2.11
CA GLN A 337 21.85 -8.46 -1.80
C GLN A 337 21.98 -9.30 -0.52
N GLN A 338 21.20 -8.99 0.52
CA GLN A 338 21.27 -9.70 1.80
C GLN A 338 20.31 -10.89 1.93
N GLY A 339 19.49 -11.22 0.92
CA GLY A 339 18.64 -12.41 0.91
C GLY A 339 17.19 -12.10 0.56
N PHE A 340 16.25 -12.63 1.33
CA PHE A 340 14.82 -12.42 1.11
C PHE A 340 14.38 -10.98 1.40
N MET A 341 13.47 -10.44 0.58
CA MET A 341 12.74 -9.21 0.85
C MET A 341 11.28 -9.35 0.42
N ALA A 342 10.38 -8.75 1.19
CA ALA A 342 8.98 -8.58 0.83
C ALA A 342 8.44 -7.21 1.24
N ILE A 343 7.60 -6.66 0.36
CA ILE A 343 6.86 -5.42 0.59
C ILE A 343 5.37 -5.75 0.51
N ALA A 344 4.68 -5.61 1.64
CA ALA A 344 3.23 -5.78 1.73
C ALA A 344 2.54 -4.41 1.76
N ALA A 345 1.82 -4.10 0.69
CA ALA A 345 0.96 -2.94 0.55
C ALA A 345 -0.45 -3.29 1.04
N ILE A 346 -0.89 -2.73 2.17
CA ILE A 346 -2.14 -3.13 2.84
C ILE A 346 -3.22 -2.07 2.65
N GLY A 347 -4.28 -2.40 1.92
CA GLY A 347 -5.42 -1.50 1.69
C GLY A 347 -6.22 -1.20 2.97
N ALA A 348 -7.01 -0.15 2.92
CA ALA A 348 -7.85 0.30 4.03
C ALA A 348 -9.20 0.85 3.55
N THR A 349 -10.09 1.22 4.47
CA THR A 349 -11.34 1.92 4.12
C THR A 349 -11.03 3.21 3.35
N ASN A 350 -11.85 3.55 2.34
CA ASN A 350 -11.62 4.61 1.34
C ASN A 350 -10.43 4.35 0.39
N ILE A 351 -9.61 3.35 0.70
CA ILE A 351 -8.29 3.14 0.12
C ILE A 351 -8.15 1.69 -0.28
N GLY A 352 -9.11 1.24 -1.07
CA GLY A 352 -9.14 -0.15 -1.51
C GLY A 352 -8.23 -0.42 -2.69
N SER A 353 -7.93 0.60 -3.49
CA SER A 353 -7.18 0.43 -4.73
C SER A 353 -5.67 0.61 -4.52
N ILE A 354 -4.94 -0.45 -4.83
CA ILE A 354 -3.48 -0.54 -4.86
C ILE A 354 -3.13 -0.76 -6.32
N GLU A 355 -2.24 0.07 -6.85
CA GLU A 355 -1.77 -0.03 -8.24
C GLU A 355 -0.29 -0.36 -8.26
N LEU A 356 0.09 -1.35 -9.04
CA LEU A 356 1.48 -1.72 -9.27
C LEU A 356 1.95 -1.14 -10.59
N PHE A 357 3.11 -0.49 -10.61
CA PHE A 357 3.65 0.05 -11.87
C PHE A 357 4.22 -1.06 -12.77
N ILE A 358 4.73 -2.13 -12.16
CA ILE A 358 5.20 -3.33 -12.86
C ILE A 358 4.04 -4.17 -13.46
N GLU A 359 2.82 -3.99 -12.95
CA GLU A 359 1.62 -4.71 -13.41
C GLU A 359 0.41 -3.77 -13.44
N PRO A 360 0.31 -2.88 -14.45
CA PRO A 360 -0.77 -1.89 -14.53
C PRO A 360 -2.17 -2.49 -14.70
N GLU A 361 -2.26 -3.77 -15.07
CA GLU A 361 -3.52 -4.51 -15.23
C GLU A 361 -4.10 -5.03 -13.92
N LEU A 362 -3.29 -5.09 -12.85
CA LEU A 362 -3.78 -5.50 -11.54
C LEU A 362 -4.88 -4.53 -11.06
N ARG A 363 -5.98 -5.08 -10.56
CA ARG A 363 -7.08 -4.31 -9.99
C ARG A 363 -7.48 -4.92 -8.66
N THR A 364 -7.25 -4.19 -7.58
CA THR A 364 -7.71 -4.54 -6.23
C THR A 364 -9.08 -3.92 -5.94
N ASN A 365 -9.65 -4.22 -4.76
CA ASN A 365 -10.98 -3.79 -4.33
C ASN A 365 -12.09 -4.18 -5.33
N ARG A 366 -11.95 -5.37 -5.92
CA ARG A 366 -12.97 -5.96 -6.79
C ARG A 366 -14.17 -6.43 -5.97
N PRO A 367 -15.40 -6.43 -6.56
CA PRO A 367 -16.53 -7.12 -5.96
C PRO A 367 -16.13 -8.56 -5.65
N ARG A 368 -16.51 -9.06 -4.48
CA ARG A 368 -16.20 -10.43 -4.08
C ARG A 368 -16.95 -11.37 -5.01
N LYS A 369 -16.23 -12.26 -5.71
CA LYS A 369 -16.81 -13.14 -6.73
C LYS A 369 -17.59 -14.30 -6.09
N LYS A 370 -17.27 -14.68 -4.83
CA LYS A 370 -17.94 -15.78 -4.13
C LYS A 370 -18.36 -15.41 -2.69
N LEU A 371 -19.44 -16.06 -2.22
CA LEU A 371 -19.91 -16.02 -0.83
C LEU A 371 -18.97 -16.76 0.16
N LEU A 372 -17.94 -17.47 -0.33
CA LEU A 372 -17.03 -18.24 0.52
C LEU A 372 -16.14 -17.33 1.38
N PRO A 373 -15.88 -17.66 2.66
CA PRO A 373 -15.14 -16.83 3.61
C PRO A 373 -13.68 -16.52 3.27
N THR A 374 -13.04 -17.32 2.41
CA THR A 374 -11.62 -17.16 2.07
C THR A 374 -11.38 -17.58 0.61
N GLU A 375 -11.10 -16.61 -0.25
CA GLU A 375 -10.57 -16.88 -1.60
C GLU A 375 -9.05 -17.09 -1.46
N PRO A 376 -8.46 -18.09 -2.14
CA PRO A 376 -7.01 -18.22 -2.16
C PRO A 376 -6.38 -16.96 -2.76
N PRO A 377 -5.14 -16.60 -2.35
CA PRO A 377 -4.46 -15.45 -2.94
C PRO A 377 -4.25 -15.66 -4.44
N GLU A 378 -4.34 -14.57 -5.20
CA GLU A 378 -3.99 -14.54 -6.61
C GLU A 378 -2.48 -14.33 -6.72
N ASP A 379 -1.76 -15.38 -7.13
CA ASP A 379 -0.31 -15.38 -7.28
C ASP A 379 0.08 -15.13 -8.75
N ARG A 380 1.18 -14.41 -8.97
CA ARG A 380 1.83 -14.24 -10.28
C ARG A 380 3.32 -14.27 -10.08
N VAL A 381 3.98 -15.11 -10.86
CA VAL A 381 5.43 -15.15 -10.97
C VAL A 381 5.83 -14.20 -12.11
N TYR A 382 6.87 -13.41 -11.88
CA TYR A 382 7.41 -12.53 -12.91
C TYR A 382 8.47 -13.25 -13.74
N GLU A 383 8.41 -13.04 -15.04
CA GLU A 383 9.36 -13.60 -16.01
C GLU A 383 10.58 -12.69 -16.20
N PRO A 384 11.78 -13.24 -16.46
CA PRO A 384 12.09 -14.68 -16.51
C PRO A 384 12.01 -15.33 -15.13
N GLU A 385 11.42 -16.53 -15.03
CA GLU A 385 11.32 -17.27 -13.77
C GLU A 385 12.68 -17.34 -13.04
N GLY A 386 12.68 -17.01 -11.74
CA GLY A 386 13.89 -16.98 -10.91
C GLY A 386 14.72 -15.69 -11.01
N VAL A 387 14.53 -14.88 -12.06
CA VAL A 387 15.15 -13.55 -12.21
C VAL A 387 14.16 -12.45 -11.87
N GLY A 388 12.91 -12.57 -12.34
CA GLY A 388 11.84 -11.60 -12.12
C GLY A 388 12.16 -10.19 -12.64
N VAL A 389 11.56 -9.18 -12.02
CA VAL A 389 11.74 -7.76 -12.39
C VAL A 389 12.76 -7.11 -11.46
N MET A 390 13.87 -6.65 -12.01
CA MET A 390 14.88 -5.88 -11.27
C MET A 390 14.36 -4.45 -11.02
N LEU A 391 14.42 -4.02 -9.76
CA LEU A 391 14.12 -2.65 -9.34
C LEU A 391 15.36 -2.06 -8.65
N LYS A 392 15.71 -0.83 -9.02
CA LYS A 392 16.79 -0.09 -8.37
C LYS A 392 16.26 0.68 -7.16
N LYS A 393 17.14 0.93 -6.20
CA LYS A 393 16.89 1.76 -5.02
C LYS A 393 16.30 3.11 -5.43
N GLY A 394 15.12 3.42 -4.93
CA GLY A 394 14.37 4.63 -5.27
C GLY A 394 13.40 4.52 -6.45
N ASP A 395 13.41 3.43 -7.22
CA ASP A 395 12.46 3.23 -8.32
C ASP A 395 11.02 3.19 -7.79
N GLY A 396 10.07 3.76 -8.56
CA GLY A 396 8.66 3.67 -8.24
C GLY A 396 8.15 2.23 -8.38
N LEU A 397 7.44 1.74 -7.37
CA LEU A 397 6.95 0.36 -7.31
C LEU A 397 5.43 0.27 -7.41
N ALA A 398 4.73 1.06 -6.58
CA ALA A 398 3.28 1.01 -6.45
C ALA A 398 2.71 2.36 -6.01
N ALA A 399 1.38 2.48 -6.00
CA ALA A 399 0.68 3.63 -5.42
C ALA A 399 -0.59 3.20 -4.68
N PHE A 400 -0.91 3.92 -3.60
CA PHE A 400 -2.21 3.83 -2.94
C PHE A 400 -3.12 4.94 -3.40
N ASN A 401 -4.36 4.59 -3.75
CA ASN A 401 -5.32 5.57 -4.23
C ASN A 401 -6.06 6.38 -3.14
N MET A 402 -5.69 6.32 -1.85
CA MET A 402 -6.00 7.35 -0.83
C MET A 402 -5.29 7.17 0.57
N GLY A 403 -4.12 6.50 0.72
CA GLY A 403 -3.46 6.25 2.03
C GLY A 403 -3.50 4.83 2.60
N SER A 404 -2.37 4.27 3.02
CA SER A 404 -2.43 2.96 3.70
C SER A 404 -1.14 2.61 4.46
N THR A 405 -1.00 1.36 4.92
CA THR A 405 0.18 0.90 5.66
C THR A 405 1.04 0.04 4.74
N VAL A 406 2.36 0.25 4.79
CA VAL A 406 3.34 -0.65 4.20
C VAL A 406 4.02 -1.45 5.31
N VAL A 407 4.10 -2.76 5.11
CA VAL A 407 4.92 -3.64 5.95
C VAL A 407 6.07 -4.16 5.10
N LEU A 408 7.28 -3.84 5.52
CA LEU A 408 8.52 -4.35 4.95
C LEU A 408 8.98 -5.54 5.80
N VAL A 409 9.34 -6.64 5.16
CA VAL A 409 9.95 -7.83 5.80
C VAL A 409 11.20 -8.18 5.00
N PHE A 410 12.35 -8.34 5.64
CA PHE A 410 13.62 -8.54 4.92
C PHE A 410 14.64 -9.29 5.77
N GLN A 411 15.51 -10.06 5.11
CA GLN A 411 16.67 -10.66 5.73
C GLN A 411 17.86 -9.72 5.70
N ALA A 412 18.58 -9.58 6.81
CA ALA A 412 19.82 -8.82 6.89
C ALA A 412 20.83 -9.51 7.82
N PRO A 413 22.13 -9.16 7.76
CA PRO A 413 23.15 -9.79 8.60
C PRO A 413 22.86 -9.62 10.11
N THR A 414 23.00 -10.70 10.89
CA THR A 414 22.86 -10.69 12.35
C THR A 414 24.17 -11.10 13.04
N SER A 415 24.39 -10.62 14.27
CA SER A 415 25.65 -10.76 15.02
C SER A 415 25.87 -12.14 15.67
N LYS A 416 25.08 -13.18 15.35
CA LYS A 416 25.14 -14.48 16.04
C LYS A 416 26.40 -15.32 15.71
N SER A 417 27.42 -14.74 15.07
CA SER A 417 28.71 -15.41 14.87
C SER A 417 29.52 -15.41 16.18
N PRO A 418 30.09 -16.56 16.61
CA PRO A 418 30.90 -16.64 17.83
C PRO A 418 32.25 -15.88 17.73
N LYS A 419 32.61 -15.37 16.55
CA LYS A 419 33.79 -14.50 16.38
C LYS A 419 33.36 -13.03 16.49
N ASN A 420 33.94 -12.39 17.48
CA ASN A 420 33.58 -11.12 18.10
C ASN A 420 33.76 -9.88 17.20
N THR A 421 32.82 -9.61 16.29
CA THR A 421 32.68 -8.29 15.66
C THR A 421 31.20 -7.92 15.48
N ASP A 422 30.71 -7.05 16.39
CA ASP A 422 29.42 -6.33 16.34
C ASP A 422 29.22 -5.44 15.09
N ALA A 423 30.21 -5.42 14.19
CA ALA A 423 30.37 -4.48 13.09
C ALA A 423 29.48 -4.80 11.88
N SER A 424 29.21 -6.07 11.58
CA SER A 424 28.43 -6.45 10.38
C SER A 424 26.92 -6.48 10.62
N LYS A 425 26.44 -6.27 11.85
CA LYS A 425 25.02 -6.37 12.21
C LYS A 425 24.19 -5.24 11.59
N PHE A 426 23.01 -5.57 11.06
CA PHE A 426 22.02 -4.57 10.68
C PHE A 426 21.51 -3.77 11.89
N ARG A 427 21.52 -2.44 11.78
CA ARG A 427 21.05 -1.51 12.82
C ARG A 427 20.02 -0.54 12.24
N PHE A 428 18.85 -0.51 12.86
CA PHE A 428 17.84 0.51 12.57
C PHE A 428 18.36 1.90 12.97
N SER A 429 18.18 2.87 12.08
CA SER A 429 18.49 4.30 12.30
C SER A 429 17.24 5.12 12.63
N ILE A 430 16.18 4.46 13.07
CA ILE A 430 14.83 5.01 13.29
C ILE A 430 14.33 4.69 14.69
N ARG A 431 13.37 5.48 15.16
CA ARG A 431 12.62 5.25 16.40
C ARG A 431 11.13 5.15 16.12
N ARG A 432 10.41 4.54 17.05
CA ARG A 432 8.95 4.42 16.97
C ARG A 432 8.32 5.81 17.05
N GLY A 433 7.42 6.12 16.13
CA GLY A 433 6.76 7.42 16.01
C GLY A 433 7.49 8.42 15.10
N ASP A 434 8.71 8.11 14.66
CA ASP A 434 9.45 8.99 13.76
C ASP A 434 8.71 9.19 12.44
N ARG A 435 8.81 10.41 11.91
CA ARG A 435 8.39 10.74 10.55
C ARG A 435 9.54 10.47 9.62
N ILE A 436 9.29 9.63 8.61
CA ILE A 436 10.28 9.26 7.61
C ILE A 436 9.76 9.60 6.22
N ARG A 437 10.68 9.89 5.31
CA ARG A 437 10.42 10.15 3.89
C ARG A 437 11.08 9.11 3.00
N VAL A 438 10.54 8.91 1.81
CA VAL A 438 11.15 8.10 0.76
C VAL A 438 12.61 8.50 0.59
N GLY A 439 13.50 7.49 0.55
CA GLY A 439 14.93 7.70 0.36
C GLY A 439 15.74 7.91 1.63
N GLN A 440 15.11 8.18 2.78
CA GLN A 440 15.83 8.24 4.07
C GLN A 440 16.16 6.85 4.59
N ALA A 441 17.32 6.65 5.19
CA ALA A 441 17.73 5.37 5.74
C ALA A 441 16.80 4.89 6.88
N LEU A 442 16.23 3.69 6.72
CA LEU A 442 15.58 2.94 7.79
C LEU A 442 16.62 2.28 8.70
N GLY A 443 17.72 1.81 8.10
CA GLY A 443 18.82 1.17 8.81
C GLY A 443 20.01 0.93 7.90
N ARG A 444 21.13 0.58 8.52
CA ARG A 444 22.41 0.35 7.84
C ARG A 444 23.03 -0.96 8.31
N TRP A 445 23.83 -1.57 7.46
CA TRP A 445 24.77 -2.62 7.82
C TRP A 445 26.16 -2.20 7.32
N HIS A 446 27.21 -2.94 7.68
CA HIS A 446 28.56 -2.68 7.16
C HIS A 446 29.06 -3.96 6.48
N ASP A 447 29.80 -3.78 5.38
CA ASP A 447 30.60 -4.87 4.83
C ASP A 447 31.76 -5.14 5.77
N SER A 448 32.08 -6.43 5.94
CA SER A 448 33.15 -6.88 6.86
C SER A 448 34.53 -6.72 6.23
#